data_AF-A0A3M2BRS6-F1
#
_entry.id   AF-A0A3M2BRS6-F1
#
_cell.length_a   1.000
_cell.length_b   1.000
_cell.length_c   1.000
_cell.angle_alpha   90.00
_cell.angle_beta   90.00
_cell.angle_gamma   90.00
#
_symmetry.space_group_name_H-M   'P 1'
#
loop_
_entity.id
_entity.type
_entity.pdbx_description
1 polymer ?
#
loop_
_entity_poly.entity_id
_entity_poly.type
_entity_poly.pdbx_seq_one_letter_code
_entity_poly.pdbx_strand_id
1 'polypeptide(L)'
;MRYNRGFPQLGHRRRRSMIDLNLPTARDWMIPSPFVLSPEIDLFDALDLLVKYGVAAAPVVDRQHHLLGMLTEKDCLRVLSNVAYDGDLKGGTVEGYMSKVRVICEPQMDLFRAAEMFLATNFPILPVVESGRLIGLISRQNMLRGIQELRRRLDRRRQALEDTAGRQADRPRSIESLQRAAGSQTRDQLVRLFGRRG
;
A
#
# COMPACT_ATOMS: atom_id res chain seq x y z
N MET A 1 20.84 4.32 -13.92
CA MET A 1 20.65 5.28 -12.82
C MET A 1 20.41 4.49 -11.53
N ARG A 2 21.12 4.76 -10.43
CA ARG A 2 20.94 4.05 -9.15
C ARG A 2 19.98 4.85 -8.27
N TYR A 3 18.74 4.38 -8.10
CA TYR A 3 17.82 4.97 -7.11
C TYR A 3 18.41 4.79 -5.71
N ASN A 4 18.35 5.83 -4.89
CA ASN A 4 18.98 5.83 -3.58
C ASN A 4 18.22 4.89 -2.63
N ARG A 5 18.82 3.72 -2.31
CA ARG A 5 18.27 2.73 -1.37
C ARG A 5 18.55 3.07 0.11
N GLY A 6 19.20 4.20 0.39
CA GLY A 6 19.70 4.56 1.72
C GLY A 6 18.70 5.37 2.53
N PHE A 7 17.76 4.71 3.22
CA PHE A 7 17.04 5.30 4.34
C PHE A 7 17.41 4.58 5.64
N PRO A 8 17.58 5.31 6.77
CA PRO A 8 17.98 4.72 8.03
C PRO A 8 16.93 3.70 8.48
N GLN A 9 17.36 2.44 8.61
CA GLN A 9 16.46 1.37 9.00
C GLN A 9 16.07 1.55 10.47
N LEU A 10 14.78 1.76 10.74
CA LEU A 10 14.23 1.63 12.10
C LEU A 10 14.68 0.27 12.69
N GLY A 11 15.25 0.33 13.90
CA GLY A 11 16.08 -0.73 14.48
C GLY A 11 15.45 -2.13 14.43
N HIS A 12 16.24 -3.11 14.02
CA HIS A 12 15.85 -4.51 13.77
C HIS A 12 15.22 -5.25 14.97
N ARG A 13 15.30 -4.73 16.20
CA ARG A 13 14.81 -5.43 17.40
C ARG A 13 13.27 -5.51 17.52
N ARG A 14 12.49 -4.66 16.85
CA ARG A 14 11.00 -4.71 16.89
C ARG A 14 10.34 -5.34 15.66
N ARG A 15 11.09 -5.70 14.62
CA ARG A 15 10.54 -6.23 13.36
C ARG A 15 10.18 -7.72 13.41
N ARG A 16 10.86 -8.52 14.25
CA ARG A 16 10.62 -9.97 14.33
C ARG A 16 9.20 -10.35 14.77
N SER A 17 8.52 -9.53 15.57
CA SER A 17 7.11 -9.76 15.95
C SER A 17 6.08 -9.29 14.92
N MET A 18 6.50 -8.55 13.87
CA MET A 18 5.60 -8.05 12.82
C MET A 18 5.55 -8.96 11.58
N ILE A 19 6.48 -9.90 11.41
CA ILE A 19 6.55 -10.78 10.22
C ILE A 19 5.27 -11.65 10.09
N ASP A 20 4.65 -12.00 11.22
CA ASP A 20 3.38 -12.75 11.23
C ASP A 20 2.14 -11.90 10.88
N LEU A 21 2.26 -10.59 10.68
CA LEU A 21 1.10 -9.70 10.48
C LEU A 21 0.57 -9.69 9.04
N ASN A 22 1.25 -10.34 8.09
CA ASN A 22 0.98 -10.24 6.65
C ASN A 22 0.69 -8.78 6.27
N LEU A 23 1.71 -7.93 6.39
CA LEU A 23 1.55 -6.49 6.24
C LEU A 23 1.09 -6.13 4.82
N PRO A 24 0.19 -5.14 4.65
CA PRO A 24 -0.10 -4.58 3.34
C PRO A 24 1.18 -4.07 2.67
N THR A 25 1.31 -4.38 1.39
CA THR A 25 2.42 -3.99 0.53
C THR A 25 2.02 -2.83 -0.39
N ALA A 26 3.02 -2.19 -0.99
CA ALA A 26 2.86 -1.19 -2.04
C ALA A 26 1.92 -1.64 -3.16
N ARG A 27 1.97 -2.92 -3.56
CA ARG A 27 1.10 -3.46 -4.60
C ARG A 27 -0.38 -3.49 -4.19
N ASP A 28 -0.69 -3.62 -2.90
CA ASP A 28 -2.06 -3.81 -2.42
C ASP A 28 -2.93 -2.53 -2.47
N TRP A 29 -2.30 -1.35 -2.57
CA TRP A 29 -3.00 -0.06 -2.48
C TRP A 29 -2.51 1.03 -3.43
N MET A 30 -1.57 0.71 -4.31
CA MET A 30 -1.11 1.66 -5.31
C MET A 30 -2.23 1.95 -6.30
N ILE A 31 -2.11 3.09 -6.98
CA ILE A 31 -2.86 3.40 -8.18
C ILE A 31 -2.13 2.68 -9.33
N PRO A 32 -2.68 1.60 -9.90
CA PRO A 32 -2.06 0.93 -11.04
C PRO A 32 -2.23 1.75 -12.31
N SER A 33 -1.36 1.53 -13.29
CA SER A 33 -1.43 2.14 -14.63
C SER A 33 -1.72 3.65 -14.61
N PRO A 34 -0.87 4.44 -13.94
CA PRO A 34 -1.09 5.89 -13.82
C PRO A 34 -1.02 6.57 -15.20
N PHE A 35 -1.67 7.73 -15.30
CA PHE A 35 -1.40 8.67 -16.39
C PHE A 35 0.09 9.05 -16.36
N VAL A 36 0.75 8.98 -17.53
CA VAL A 36 2.18 9.27 -17.69
C VAL A 36 2.40 10.21 -18.88
N LEU A 37 3.53 10.90 -18.86
CA LEU A 37 4.01 11.76 -19.93
C LEU A 37 5.26 11.17 -20.58
N SER A 38 5.45 11.45 -21.87
CA SER A 38 6.75 11.20 -22.54
C SER A 38 7.69 12.39 -22.29
N PRO A 39 9.01 12.19 -22.27
CA PRO A 39 9.97 13.27 -22.04
C PRO A 39 10.00 14.28 -23.19
N GLU A 40 9.64 13.88 -24.40
CA GLU A 40 9.71 14.71 -25.62
C GLU A 40 8.49 15.59 -25.87
N ILE A 41 7.38 15.39 -25.15
CA ILE A 41 6.18 16.20 -25.29
C ILE A 41 6.47 17.67 -24.92
N ASP A 42 5.82 18.60 -25.62
CA ASP A 42 5.87 20.02 -25.27
C ASP A 42 5.27 20.25 -23.88
N LEU A 43 5.87 21.19 -23.14
CA LEU A 43 5.45 21.49 -21.77
C LEU A 43 4.03 22.04 -21.69
N PHE A 44 3.59 22.84 -22.66
CA PHE A 44 2.24 23.40 -22.66
C PHE A 44 1.20 22.33 -22.99
N ASP A 45 1.51 21.42 -23.90
CA ASP A 45 0.68 20.23 -24.14
C ASP A 45 0.57 19.37 -22.88
N ALA A 46 1.68 19.18 -22.15
CA ALA A 46 1.68 18.46 -20.88
C ALA A 46 0.84 19.17 -19.82
N LEU A 47 0.91 20.50 -19.74
CA LEU A 47 0.08 21.32 -18.85
C LEU A 47 -1.40 21.11 -19.14
N ASP A 48 -1.81 21.16 -20.41
CA ASP A 48 -3.18 20.93 -20.83
C ASP A 48 -3.66 19.53 -20.41
N LEU A 49 -2.81 18.52 -20.52
CA LEU A 49 -3.12 17.17 -20.04
C LEU A 49 -3.28 17.12 -18.52
N LEU A 50 -2.37 17.74 -17.75
CA LEU A 50 -2.46 17.78 -16.29
C LEU A 50 -3.78 18.43 -15.83
N VAL A 51 -4.15 19.55 -16.45
CA VAL A 51 -5.42 20.26 -16.17
C VAL A 51 -6.62 19.40 -16.57
N LYS A 52 -6.61 18.84 -17.78
CA LYS A 52 -7.68 17.99 -18.32
C LYS A 52 -7.95 16.77 -17.43
N TYR A 53 -6.91 16.12 -16.93
CA TYR A 53 -7.04 14.96 -16.06
C TYR A 53 -7.18 15.32 -14.57
N GLY A 54 -7.05 16.60 -14.21
CA GLY A 54 -7.14 17.07 -12.82
C GLY A 54 -6.07 16.49 -11.91
N VAL A 55 -4.85 16.29 -12.43
CA VAL A 55 -3.74 15.69 -11.70
C VAL A 55 -2.64 16.71 -11.41
N ALA A 56 -2.20 16.78 -10.15
CA ALA A 56 -1.16 17.72 -9.71
C ALA A 56 0.27 17.32 -10.13
N ALA A 57 0.45 16.08 -10.59
CA ALA A 57 1.72 15.58 -11.05
C ALA A 57 1.53 14.34 -11.93
N ALA A 58 2.46 14.12 -12.86
CA ALA A 58 2.54 12.92 -13.68
C ALA A 58 3.97 12.38 -13.74
N PRO A 59 4.17 11.05 -13.68
CA PRO A 59 5.44 10.43 -13.99
C PRO A 59 5.82 10.64 -15.46
N VAL A 60 7.11 10.82 -15.70
CA VAL A 60 7.69 10.91 -17.03
C VAL A 60 8.45 9.62 -17.31
N VAL A 61 8.10 8.93 -18.40
CA VAL A 61 8.65 7.62 -18.75
C VAL A 61 9.15 7.57 -20.18
N ASP A 62 10.18 6.75 -20.43
CA ASP A 62 10.63 6.46 -21.79
C ASP A 62 9.68 5.48 -22.52
N ARG A 63 10.00 5.17 -23.79
CA ARG A 63 9.22 4.22 -24.62
C ARG A 63 9.21 2.78 -24.06
N GLN A 64 10.15 2.44 -23.19
CA GLN A 64 10.24 1.15 -22.52
C GLN A 64 9.58 1.16 -21.13
N HIS A 65 8.87 2.24 -20.77
CA HIS A 65 8.24 2.49 -19.48
C HIS A 65 9.21 2.62 -18.30
N HIS A 66 10.48 2.94 -18.55
CA HIS A 66 11.39 3.29 -17.47
C HIS A 66 11.09 4.69 -16.94
N LEU A 67 11.09 4.82 -15.61
CA LEU A 67 10.84 6.08 -14.94
C LEU A 67 12.05 7.02 -15.04
N LEU A 68 11.87 8.14 -15.74
CA LEU A 68 12.89 9.18 -15.91
C LEU A 68 12.78 10.29 -14.87
N GLY A 69 11.56 10.69 -14.53
CA GLY A 69 11.29 11.81 -13.64
C GLY A 69 9.82 11.96 -13.28
N MET A 70 9.49 13.07 -12.63
CA MET A 70 8.14 13.53 -12.36
C MET A 70 8.00 14.97 -12.87
N LEU A 71 6.91 15.26 -13.56
CA LEU A 71 6.47 16.64 -13.81
C LEU A 71 5.40 16.98 -12.77
N THR A 72 5.62 18.04 -12.00
CA THR A 72 4.67 18.52 -10.97
C THR A 72 4.19 19.93 -11.29
N GLU A 73 3.06 20.34 -10.71
CA GLU A 73 2.60 21.74 -10.76
C GLU A 73 3.73 22.72 -10.39
N LYS A 74 4.52 22.40 -9.36
CA LYS A 74 5.67 23.22 -8.95
C LYS A 74 6.71 23.36 -10.07
N ASP A 75 6.99 22.29 -10.81
CA ASP A 75 7.93 22.33 -11.93
C ASP A 75 7.37 23.23 -13.05
N CYS A 76 6.08 23.13 -13.33
CA CYS A 76 5.40 23.96 -14.34
C CYS A 76 5.38 25.44 -13.97
N LEU A 77 5.24 25.80 -12.69
CA LEU A 77 5.27 27.20 -12.24
C LEU A 77 6.61 27.90 -12.56
N ARG A 78 7.70 27.15 -12.79
CA ARG A 78 9.00 27.72 -13.17
C ARG A 78 8.96 28.46 -14.51
N VAL A 79 8.00 28.14 -15.38
CA VAL A 79 7.79 28.85 -16.65
C VAL A 79 7.54 30.34 -16.42
N LEU A 80 6.79 30.70 -15.37
CA LEU A 80 6.51 32.10 -15.03
C LEU A 80 7.75 32.86 -14.60
N SER A 81 8.72 32.18 -13.98
CA SER A 81 10.01 32.79 -13.64
C SER A 81 10.79 33.17 -14.88
N ASN A 82 10.74 32.37 -15.95
CA ASN A 82 11.45 32.67 -17.20
C ASN A 82 10.88 33.91 -17.90
N VAL A 83 9.56 34.10 -17.88
CA VAL A 83 8.90 35.29 -18.46
C VAL A 83 9.44 36.58 -17.86
N ALA A 84 9.66 36.59 -16.54
CA ALA A 84 10.15 37.76 -15.83
C ALA A 84 11.57 38.17 -16.28
N TYR A 85 12.37 37.24 -16.83
CA TYR A 85 13.72 37.51 -17.31
C TYR A 85 13.79 37.71 -18.83
N ASP A 86 13.06 36.90 -19.60
CA ASP A 86 13.19 36.84 -21.06
C ASP A 86 12.09 37.61 -21.81
N GLY A 87 11.06 38.10 -21.11
CA GLY A 87 9.94 38.82 -21.70
C GLY A 87 8.96 37.97 -22.52
N ASP A 88 9.12 36.64 -22.51
CA ASP A 88 8.33 35.70 -23.31
C ASP A 88 8.07 34.39 -22.56
N LEU A 89 6.92 33.77 -22.82
CA LEU A 89 6.51 32.45 -22.30
C LEU A 89 7.16 31.34 -23.14
N LYS A 90 8.48 31.20 -23.02
CA LYS A 90 9.19 30.12 -23.69
C LYS A 90 9.00 28.81 -22.93
N GLY A 91 8.34 27.86 -23.60
CA GLY A 91 8.23 26.48 -23.18
C GLY A 91 9.50 25.67 -23.50
N GLY A 92 9.31 24.37 -23.59
CA GLY A 92 10.35 23.40 -23.90
C GLY A 92 9.79 22.00 -23.75
N THR A 93 10.65 20.99 -23.79
CA THR A 93 10.20 19.62 -23.55
C THR A 93 9.96 19.37 -22.06
N VAL A 94 9.08 18.43 -21.75
CA VAL A 94 8.88 17.96 -20.36
C VAL A 94 10.18 17.52 -19.72
N GLU A 95 11.10 16.89 -20.46
CA GLU A 95 12.42 16.50 -19.95
C GLU A 95 13.22 17.69 -19.38
N GLY A 96 13.12 18.87 -19.99
CA GLY A 96 13.82 20.07 -19.54
C GLY A 96 13.30 20.64 -18.22
N TYR A 97 12.05 20.32 -17.87
CA TYR A 97 11.36 20.88 -16.69
C TYR A 97 11.15 19.86 -15.58
N MET A 98 11.06 18.57 -15.90
CA MET A 98 10.78 17.53 -14.92
C MET A 98 11.84 17.46 -13.81
N SER A 99 11.37 17.12 -12.61
CA SER A 99 12.23 16.82 -11.49
C SER A 99 12.66 15.35 -11.50
N LYS A 100 13.95 15.08 -11.27
CA LYS A 100 14.45 13.71 -11.14
C LYS A 100 13.87 13.04 -9.89
N VAL A 101 13.45 11.78 -10.05
CA VAL A 101 12.92 10.99 -8.94
C VAL A 101 14.06 10.57 -8.00
N ARG A 102 14.01 11.03 -6.75
CA ARG A 102 14.99 10.65 -5.72
C ARG A 102 14.62 9.40 -4.94
N VAL A 103 13.34 9.07 -4.91
CA VAL A 103 12.74 8.09 -4.00
C VAL A 103 11.67 7.31 -4.76
N ILE A 104 11.76 5.98 -4.75
CA ILE A 104 10.81 5.06 -5.37
C ILE A 104 10.42 3.97 -4.38
N CYS A 105 9.22 3.41 -4.54
CA CYS A 105 8.76 2.23 -3.83
C CYS A 105 8.95 0.98 -4.72
N GLU A 106 9.31 -0.15 -4.10
CA GLU A 106 9.19 -1.47 -4.73
C GLU A 106 7.81 -2.05 -4.42
N PRO A 107 7.22 -2.91 -5.27
CA PRO A 107 5.86 -3.43 -5.05
C PRO A 107 5.68 -4.21 -3.75
N GLN A 108 6.71 -4.90 -3.28
CA GLN A 108 6.72 -5.65 -2.02
C GLN A 108 6.95 -4.78 -0.78
N MET A 109 7.20 -3.48 -0.93
CA MET A 109 7.50 -2.59 0.19
C MET A 109 6.31 -2.51 1.15
N ASP A 110 6.55 -2.73 2.44
CA ASP A 110 5.51 -2.68 3.46
C ASP A 110 5.04 -1.24 3.79
N LEU A 111 3.85 -1.13 4.39
CA LEU A 111 3.25 0.10 4.88
C LEU A 111 4.20 1.00 5.68
N PHE A 112 4.98 0.42 6.59
CA PHE A 112 5.81 1.21 7.49
C PHE A 112 6.98 1.85 6.74
N ARG A 113 7.61 1.11 5.83
CA ARG A 113 8.67 1.64 4.96
C ARG A 113 8.17 2.74 4.04
N ALA A 114 7.00 2.54 3.43
CA ALA A 114 6.39 3.60 2.62
C ALA A 114 6.07 4.85 3.49
N ALA A 115 5.61 4.67 4.73
CA ALA A 115 5.35 5.77 5.65
C ALA A 115 6.63 6.53 6.04
N GLU A 116 7.73 5.83 6.33
CA GLU A 116 9.04 6.44 6.59
C GLU A 116 9.46 7.36 5.43
N MET A 117 9.27 6.92 4.18
CA MET A 117 9.62 7.70 2.99
C MET A 117 8.75 8.96 2.83
N PHE A 118 7.46 8.87 3.12
CA PHE A 118 6.58 10.03 3.11
C PHE A 118 6.85 11.02 4.24
N LEU A 119 7.34 10.55 5.40
CA LEU A 119 7.73 11.42 6.51
C LEU A 119 9.09 12.07 6.27
N ALA A 120 9.99 11.40 5.56
CA ALA A 120 11.32 11.91 5.23
C ALA A 120 11.33 12.85 4.01
N THR A 121 10.24 12.92 3.25
CA THR A 121 10.17 13.72 2.01
C THR A 121 8.90 14.57 1.97
N ASN A 122 8.94 15.67 1.23
CA ASN A 122 7.74 16.47 1.00
C ASN A 122 6.98 16.05 -0.29
N PHE A 123 7.29 14.88 -0.86
CA PHE A 123 6.63 14.42 -2.07
C PHE A 123 5.22 13.90 -1.73
N PRO A 124 4.17 14.39 -2.39
CA PRO A 124 2.79 13.95 -2.12
C PRO A 124 2.49 12.57 -2.72
N ILE A 125 3.29 12.15 -3.69
CA ILE A 125 3.15 10.91 -4.45
C ILE A 125 4.53 10.27 -4.66
N LEU A 126 4.61 8.96 -4.54
CA LEU A 126 5.82 8.16 -4.73
C LEU A 126 5.58 7.15 -5.86
N PRO A 127 6.47 7.07 -6.86
CA PRO A 127 6.40 6.07 -7.91
C PRO A 127 6.67 4.67 -7.38
N VAL A 128 5.90 3.68 -7.85
CA VAL A 128 6.16 2.26 -7.62
C VAL A 128 6.82 1.68 -8.86
N VAL A 129 8.02 1.15 -8.70
CA VAL A 129 8.87 0.68 -9.80
C VAL A 129 9.25 -0.78 -9.58
N GLU A 130 9.12 -1.60 -10.62
CA GLU A 130 9.51 -3.01 -10.65
C GLU A 130 10.37 -3.28 -11.87
N SER A 131 11.55 -3.88 -11.67
CA SER A 131 12.52 -4.14 -12.74
C SER A 131 12.81 -2.92 -13.63
N GLY A 132 12.88 -1.74 -13.01
CA GLY A 132 13.14 -0.47 -13.68
C GLY A 132 11.94 0.18 -14.35
N ARG A 133 10.78 -0.50 -14.41
CA ARG A 133 9.56 0.01 -15.03
C ARG A 133 8.59 0.58 -14.01
N LEU A 134 7.94 1.68 -14.35
CA LEU A 134 6.86 2.24 -13.56
C LEU A 134 5.63 1.32 -13.63
N ILE A 135 5.13 0.86 -12.48
CA ILE A 135 3.95 -0.01 -12.40
C ILE A 135 2.79 0.63 -11.63
N GLY A 136 3.04 1.72 -10.92
CA GLY A 136 2.00 2.40 -10.15
C GLY A 136 2.49 3.64 -9.43
N LEU A 137 1.58 4.28 -8.72
CA LEU A 137 1.84 5.40 -7.84
C LEU A 137 1.22 5.16 -6.47
N ILE A 138 1.87 5.63 -5.41
CA ILE A 138 1.30 5.68 -4.07
C ILE A 138 1.21 7.15 -3.67
N SER A 139 0.01 7.61 -3.32
CA SER A 139 -0.21 8.91 -2.69
C SER A 139 -0.35 8.77 -1.17
N ARG A 140 -0.25 9.90 -0.45
CA ARG A 140 -0.61 9.94 0.98
C ARG A 140 -2.04 9.46 1.23
N GLN A 141 -2.97 9.70 0.30
CA GLN A 141 -4.35 9.21 0.41
C GLN A 141 -4.42 7.67 0.28
N ASN A 142 -3.58 7.07 -0.56
CA ASN A 142 -3.46 5.60 -0.62
C ASN A 142 -2.95 5.04 0.70
N MET A 143 -1.97 5.69 1.34
CA MET A 143 -1.45 5.29 2.65
C MET A 143 -2.55 5.24 3.71
N LEU A 144 -3.46 6.23 3.74
CA LEU A 144 -4.60 6.23 4.65
C LEU A 144 -5.48 4.99 4.45
N ARG A 145 -5.71 4.56 3.20
CA ARG A 145 -6.53 3.37 2.90
C ARG A 145 -5.93 2.09 3.46
N GLY A 146 -4.61 1.91 3.40
CA GLY A 146 -4.02 0.68 3.95
C GLY A 146 -3.65 0.78 5.43
N ILE A 147 -3.60 1.97 6.03
CA ILE A 147 -3.72 2.09 7.49
C ILE A 147 -5.07 1.52 7.94
N GLN A 148 -6.16 1.85 7.23
CA GLN A 148 -7.48 1.25 7.51
C GLN A 148 -7.47 -0.27 7.29
N GLU A 149 -6.83 -0.76 6.23
CA GLU A 149 -6.74 -2.21 5.99
C GLU A 149 -5.89 -2.93 7.05
N LEU A 150 -4.74 -2.36 7.44
CA LEU A 150 -3.92 -2.90 8.53
C LEU A 150 -4.71 -2.97 9.83
N ARG A 151 -5.46 -1.93 10.17
CA ARG A 151 -6.36 -1.91 11.34
C ARG A 151 -7.35 -3.08 11.27
N ARG A 152 -8.04 -3.26 10.14
CA ARG A 152 -8.99 -4.38 9.97
C ARG A 152 -8.31 -5.74 10.13
N ARG A 153 -7.09 -5.92 9.61
CA ARG A 153 -6.32 -7.17 9.76
C ARG A 153 -5.98 -7.44 11.23
N LEU A 154 -5.57 -6.42 11.97
CA LEU A 154 -5.26 -6.53 13.40
C LEU A 154 -6.50 -6.88 14.23
N ASP A 155 -7.62 -6.22 13.97
CA ASP A 155 -8.89 -6.49 14.68
C ASP A 155 -9.37 -7.92 14.43
N ARG A 156 -9.32 -8.41 13.18
CA ARG A 156 -9.65 -9.81 12.83
C ARG A 156 -8.74 -10.82 13.53
N ARG A 157 -7.43 -10.56 13.57
CA ARG A 157 -6.47 -11.44 14.24
C ARG A 157 -6.71 -11.49 15.74
N ARG A 158 -7.01 -10.35 16.36
CA ARG A 158 -7.35 -10.28 17.79
C ARG A 158 -8.58 -11.13 18.10
N GLN A 159 -9.65 -10.98 17.34
CA GLN A 159 -10.86 -11.78 17.51
C GLN A 159 -10.61 -13.28 17.37
N ALA A 160 -9.84 -13.69 16.35
CA ALA A 160 -9.51 -15.11 16.13
C ALA A 160 -8.69 -15.72 17.28
N LEU A 161 -7.79 -14.94 17.89
CA LEU A 161 -7.03 -15.36 19.06
C LEU A 161 -7.94 -15.50 20.29
N GLU A 162 -8.87 -14.57 20.49
CA GLU A 162 -9.87 -14.60 21.57
C GLU A 162 -10.83 -15.81 21.41
N ASP A 163 -11.31 -16.09 20.19
CA ASP A 163 -12.18 -17.24 19.89
C ASP A 163 -11.47 -18.59 20.11
N THR A 164 -10.20 -18.67 19.72
CA THR A 164 -9.38 -19.89 19.92
C THR A 164 -9.10 -20.12 21.40
N ALA A 165 -8.80 -19.06 22.15
CA ALA A 165 -8.64 -19.12 23.60
C ALA A 165 -9.95 -19.52 24.31
N GLY A 166 -11.10 -19.00 23.86
CA GLY A 166 -12.42 -19.36 24.36
C GLY A 166 -12.77 -20.84 24.13
N ARG A 167 -12.55 -21.36 22.91
CA ARG A 167 -12.76 -22.79 22.57
C ARG A 167 -11.83 -23.72 23.34
N GLN A 168 -10.63 -23.27 23.69
CA GLN A 168 -9.68 -24.04 24.49
C GLN A 168 -9.97 -23.98 26.00
N ALA A 169 -10.63 -22.92 26.47
CA ALA A 169 -11.20 -22.86 27.82
C ALA A 169 -12.43 -23.75 27.98
N ASP A 170 -13.24 -23.89 26.92
CA ASP A 170 -14.49 -24.67 26.89
C ASP A 170 -14.28 -26.18 26.61
N ARG A 171 -13.04 -26.61 26.34
CA ARG A 171 -12.71 -28.05 26.25
C ARG A 171 -12.74 -28.68 27.64
N PRO A 172 -13.54 -29.74 27.88
CA PRO A 172 -13.57 -30.42 29.17
C PRO A 172 -12.17 -30.93 29.52
N ARG A 173 -11.61 -30.42 30.63
CA ARG A 173 -10.23 -30.69 31.05
C ARG A 173 -10.10 -31.96 31.90
N SER A 174 -11.17 -32.72 32.09
CA SER A 174 -11.17 -33.97 32.87
C SER A 174 -12.09 -35.03 32.25
N ILE A 175 -11.78 -36.30 32.51
CA ILE A 175 -12.63 -37.44 32.09
C ILE A 175 -14.07 -37.29 32.64
N GLU A 176 -14.23 -36.76 33.86
CA GLU A 176 -15.55 -36.47 34.46
C GLU A 176 -16.34 -35.39 33.71
N SER A 177 -15.66 -34.38 33.15
CA SER A 177 -16.34 -33.31 32.39
C SER A 177 -16.74 -33.79 30.98
N LEU A 178 -16.01 -34.75 30.41
CA LEU A 178 -16.44 -35.50 29.21
C LEU A 178 -17.64 -36.42 29.50
N GLN A 179 -17.66 -37.11 30.64
CA GLN A 179 -18.77 -37.98 31.06
C GLN A 179 -20.07 -37.21 31.32
N ARG A 180 -19.99 -35.98 31.86
CA ARG A 180 -21.17 -35.09 32.00
C ARG A 180 -21.71 -34.60 30.65
N ALA A 181 -20.84 -34.28 29.70
CA ALA A 181 -21.25 -33.85 28.36
C ALA A 181 -21.85 -35.02 27.55
N ALA A 182 -21.34 -36.24 27.72
CA ALA A 182 -21.87 -37.46 27.08
C ALA A 182 -23.11 -38.04 27.79
N GLY A 183 -23.28 -37.76 29.09
CA GLY A 183 -24.34 -38.33 29.94
C GLY A 183 -25.73 -37.68 29.80
N SER A 184 -25.90 -36.68 28.94
CA SER A 184 -27.20 -36.00 28.72
C SER A 184 -28.11 -36.68 27.69
N GLN A 185 -27.66 -37.76 27.03
CA GLN A 185 -28.60 -38.67 26.37
C GLN A 185 -29.32 -39.48 27.44
N THR A 186 -30.44 -38.92 27.87
CA THR A 186 -31.29 -39.38 28.96
C THR A 186 -31.58 -40.87 28.85
N ARG A 187 -31.54 -41.56 29.99
CA ARG A 187 -31.97 -42.97 30.17
C ARG A 187 -33.30 -43.28 29.46
N ASP A 188 -34.17 -42.29 29.32
CA ASP A 188 -35.43 -42.33 28.57
C ASP A 188 -35.30 -42.55 27.05
N GLN A 189 -34.21 -42.09 26.40
CA GLN A 189 -33.97 -42.35 24.98
C GLN A 189 -33.48 -43.78 24.72
N LEU A 190 -32.69 -44.35 25.63
CA LEU A 190 -32.23 -45.75 25.53
C LEU A 190 -33.36 -46.75 25.79
N VAL A 191 -34.27 -46.46 26.73
CA VAL A 191 -35.47 -47.28 26.95
C VAL A 191 -36.43 -47.20 25.75
N ARG A 192 -36.46 -46.10 24.99
CA ARG A 192 -37.22 -46.02 23.73
C ARG A 192 -36.54 -46.74 22.56
N LEU A 193 -35.21 -46.80 22.52
CA LEU A 193 -34.47 -47.52 21.46
C LEU A 193 -34.49 -49.05 21.65
N PHE A 194 -34.53 -49.52 22.89
CA PHE A 194 -34.42 -50.96 23.22
C PHE A 194 -35.65 -51.55 23.93
N GLY A 195 -36.67 -50.76 24.25
CA GLY A 195 -37.85 -51.19 25.01
C GLY A 195 -39.14 -51.24 24.20
N ARG A 196 -39.26 -52.20 23.29
CA ARG A 196 -40.50 -52.81 22.71
C ARG A 196 -40.04 -53.65 21.50
N ARG A 197 -40.27 -54.95 21.36
CA ARG A 197 -41.13 -56.00 21.95
C ARG A 197 -40.27 -57.28 21.96
N GLY A 198 -40.46 -58.24 22.86
CA GLY A 198 -41.67 -59.07 22.97
C GLY A 198 -41.54 -60.22 21.98
#